data_AF-A0A4R4VSD3-F1
#
_entry.id   AF-A0A4R4VSD3-F1
#
_cell.length_a   1.000
_cell.length_b   1.000
_cell.length_c   1.000
_cell.angle_alpha   90.00
_cell.angle_beta   90.00
_cell.angle_gamma   90.00
#
_symmetry.space_group_name_H-M   'P 1'
#
loop_
_entity.id
_entity.type
_entity.pdbx_description
1 polymer ?
#
loop_
_entity_poly.entity_id
_entity_poly.type
_entity_poly.pdbx_seq_one_letter_code
_entity_poly.pdbx_strand_id
1 'polypeptide(L)'
;MNQMTDEPLERLRAAARRTRELALNRAATGLGHEDADDDVGTIGTDDALGFDPFSLLEALHHNGVRAVVIGQVAGIMHGSTELTGDLDLLWDGTPAHAPALAAAFTSVNAQLADETGKPLATHQDSFLRPKVQFTSPGASGDCCTPALPWGNLQVREFLDRAITAVDPGGLEVHYVSREDLIQMRRAIGRPKDLRRADELDSFASNRRGDSPQR
;
A
#
# COMPACT_ATOMS: atom_id res chain seq x y z
N MET A 1 5.04 -27.96 -9.60
CA MET A 1 5.25 -27.33 -8.28
C MET A 1 5.52 -25.86 -8.58
N ASN A 2 4.47 -25.02 -8.54
CA ASN A 2 4.47 -23.70 -9.16
C ASN A 2 5.33 -22.69 -8.39
N GLN A 3 6.31 -22.11 -9.08
CA GLN A 3 7.20 -21.04 -8.62
C GLN A 3 6.47 -19.67 -8.55
N MET A 4 5.55 -19.46 -7.61
CA MET A 4 4.76 -18.21 -7.55
C MET A 4 4.72 -17.49 -6.19
N THR A 5 5.48 -17.89 -5.17
CA THR A 5 5.21 -17.39 -3.81
C THR A 5 5.95 -16.11 -3.41
N ASP A 6 7.20 -15.88 -3.84
CA ASP A 6 8.01 -14.80 -3.22
C ASP A 6 8.18 -13.54 -4.10
N GLU A 7 7.97 -13.66 -5.42
CA GLU A 7 8.32 -12.62 -6.40
C GLU A 7 7.72 -11.22 -6.08
N PRO A 8 6.46 -11.08 -5.62
CA PRO A 8 5.92 -9.77 -5.25
C PRO A 8 6.64 -9.13 -4.05
N LEU A 9 7.01 -9.93 -3.05
CA LEU A 9 7.70 -9.45 -1.86
C LEU A 9 9.17 -9.15 -2.15
N GLU A 10 9.82 -9.91 -3.04
CA GLU A 10 11.16 -9.58 -3.53
C GLU A 10 11.19 -8.24 -4.28
N ARG A 11 10.22 -7.99 -5.17
CA ARG A 11 10.05 -6.69 -5.84
C ARG A 11 9.90 -5.56 -4.82
N LEU A 12 9.09 -5.76 -3.79
CA LEU A 12 8.89 -4.77 -2.74
C LEU A 12 10.18 -4.52 -1.94
N ARG A 13 10.92 -5.57 -1.53
CA ARG A 13 12.23 -5.43 -0.85
C ARG A 13 13.22 -4.64 -1.71
N ALA A 14 13.28 -4.94 -3.01
CA ALA A 14 14.15 -4.23 -3.94
C ALA A 14 13.75 -2.76 -4.12
N ALA A 15 12.47 -2.48 -4.24
CA ALA A 15 11.94 -1.12 -4.35
C ALA A 15 12.19 -0.30 -3.08
N ALA A 16 11.92 -0.84 -1.89
CA ALA A 16 12.18 -0.16 -0.62
C ALA A 16 13.67 0.20 -0.44
N ARG A 17 14.58 -0.73 -0.80
CA ARG A 17 16.02 -0.43 -0.83
C ARG A 17 16.33 0.74 -1.77
N ARG A 18 15.82 0.71 -2.99
CA ARG A 18 16.07 1.75 -3.99
C ARG A 18 15.46 3.11 -3.60
N THR A 19 14.26 3.13 -3.03
CA THR A 19 13.62 4.35 -2.50
C THR A 19 14.53 5.00 -1.47
N ARG A 20 15.02 4.23 -0.49
CA ARG A 20 15.95 4.74 0.53
C ARG A 20 17.24 5.28 -0.10
N GLU A 21 17.86 4.51 -0.98
CA GLU A 21 19.11 4.92 -1.66
C GLU A 21 18.97 6.27 -2.40
N LEU A 22 17.84 6.49 -3.07
CA LEU A 22 17.55 7.76 -3.77
C LEU A 22 17.26 8.90 -2.79
N ALA A 23 16.61 8.62 -1.66
CA ALA A 23 16.26 9.63 -0.67
C ALA A 23 17.44 10.05 0.22
N LEU A 24 18.44 9.18 0.43
CA LEU A 24 19.54 9.38 1.39
C LEU A 24 20.32 10.70 1.25
N ASN A 25 20.46 11.22 0.03
CA ASN A 25 21.23 12.44 -0.22
C ASN A 25 20.38 13.70 -0.34
N ARG A 26 19.06 13.60 -0.11
CA ARG A 26 18.14 14.73 -0.17
C ARG A 26 18.03 15.39 1.19
N ALA A 27 18.04 16.72 1.22
CA ALA A 27 17.65 17.45 2.42
C ALA A 27 16.15 17.20 2.72
N ALA A 28 15.80 17.04 3.98
CA ALA A 28 14.41 16.96 4.40
C ALA A 28 13.67 18.24 3.99
N THR A 29 12.49 18.07 3.40
CA THR A 29 11.66 19.13 2.83
C THR A 29 10.53 19.54 3.76
N GLY A 30 10.19 18.70 4.73
CA GLY A 30 9.01 18.82 5.59
C GLY A 30 7.70 18.36 4.93
N LEU A 31 7.75 17.88 3.68
CA LEU A 31 6.58 17.44 2.92
C LEU A 31 6.27 15.97 3.20
N GLY A 32 5.00 15.65 3.44
CA GLY A 32 4.49 14.29 3.61
C GLY A 32 3.67 13.78 2.42
N HIS A 33 3.04 12.62 2.56
CA HIS A 33 2.31 11.96 1.47
C HIS A 33 1.07 12.75 1.01
N GLU A 34 0.51 13.59 1.88
CA GLU A 34 -0.55 14.53 1.55
C GLU A 34 -0.08 15.68 0.65
N ASP A 35 1.21 16.00 0.67
CA ASP A 35 1.83 17.04 -0.18
C ASP A 35 2.35 16.46 -1.51
N ALA A 36 2.05 15.20 -1.80
CA ALA A 36 2.64 14.48 -2.92
C ALA A 36 2.21 15.06 -4.26
N ASP A 37 3.21 15.46 -5.05
CA ASP A 37 3.04 15.93 -6.41
C ASP A 37 2.18 14.95 -7.25
N ASP A 38 1.27 15.50 -8.04
CA ASP A 38 0.30 14.75 -8.82
C ASP A 38 0.89 14.03 -10.03
N ASP A 39 2.11 14.38 -10.44
CA ASP A 39 2.88 13.73 -11.51
C ASP A 39 3.93 12.74 -10.99
N VAL A 40 4.59 13.08 -9.87
CA VAL A 40 5.74 12.33 -9.33
C VAL A 40 5.35 11.38 -8.19
N GLY A 41 4.39 11.75 -7.34
CA GLY A 41 4.00 11.00 -6.16
C GLY A 41 4.95 11.17 -4.96
N THR A 42 4.88 10.25 -4.00
CA THR A 42 5.56 10.35 -2.69
C THR A 42 7.06 10.09 -2.72
N ILE A 43 7.64 9.68 -3.86
CA ILE A 43 9.10 9.54 -3.95
C ILE A 43 9.82 10.88 -3.72
N GLY A 44 9.14 12.00 -3.99
CA GLY A 44 9.62 13.36 -3.72
C GLY A 44 9.43 13.86 -2.28
N THR A 45 8.64 13.15 -1.45
CA THR A 45 8.27 13.56 -0.09
C THR A 45 9.17 12.90 0.95
N ASP A 46 9.20 13.43 2.17
CA ASP A 46 10.06 12.91 3.24
C ASP A 46 9.64 11.52 3.72
N ASP A 47 8.47 11.01 3.34
CA ASP A 47 8.08 9.61 3.57
C ASP A 47 9.06 8.62 2.90
N ALA A 48 9.69 9.02 1.79
CA ALA A 48 10.74 8.21 1.15
C ALA A 48 12.01 8.05 1.99
N LEU A 49 12.25 8.91 2.99
CA LEU A 49 13.41 8.84 3.86
C LEU A 49 13.27 7.66 4.82
N GLY A 50 14.10 6.64 4.62
CA GLY A 50 14.07 5.45 5.47
C GLY A 50 12.90 4.50 5.18
N PHE A 51 12.18 4.67 4.05
CA PHE A 51 11.06 3.82 3.66
C PHE A 51 11.41 2.32 3.69
N ASP A 52 10.72 1.61 4.58
CA ASP A 52 10.80 0.18 4.83
C ASP A 52 9.47 -0.31 5.43
N PRO A 53 8.50 -0.72 4.59
CA PRO A 53 7.16 -1.07 5.05
C PRO A 53 7.11 -2.41 5.82
N PHE A 54 8.20 -3.20 5.80
CA PHE A 54 8.18 -4.58 6.28
C PHE A 54 7.88 -4.68 7.78
N SER A 55 8.37 -3.75 8.61
CA SER A 55 8.06 -3.75 10.05
C SER A 55 6.54 -3.71 10.31
N LEU A 56 5.81 -2.86 9.58
CA LEU A 56 4.36 -2.76 9.72
C LEU A 56 3.65 -3.95 9.07
N LEU A 57 4.09 -4.43 7.91
CA LEU A 57 3.51 -5.60 7.25
C LEU A 57 3.65 -6.87 8.11
N GLU A 58 4.80 -7.08 8.74
CA GLU A 58 5.04 -8.18 9.68
C GLU A 58 4.14 -8.05 10.91
N ALA A 59 3.96 -6.84 11.44
CA ALA A 59 3.06 -6.60 12.57
C ALA A 59 1.60 -6.91 12.22
N LEU A 60 1.14 -6.55 11.02
CA LEU A 60 -0.20 -6.88 10.52
C LEU A 60 -0.39 -8.41 10.42
N HIS A 61 0.57 -9.10 9.83
CA HIS A 61 0.56 -10.56 9.72
C HIS A 61 0.52 -11.24 11.10
N HIS A 62 1.43 -10.89 12.01
CA HIS A 62 1.50 -11.48 13.35
C HIS A 62 0.23 -11.29 14.18
N ASN A 63 -0.49 -10.18 13.98
CA ASN A 63 -1.75 -9.90 14.68
C ASN A 63 -2.98 -10.47 13.93
N GLY A 64 -2.81 -11.19 12.83
CA GLY A 64 -3.91 -11.78 12.06
C GLY A 64 -4.80 -10.73 11.40
N VAL A 65 -4.24 -9.57 11.05
CA VAL A 65 -5.01 -8.46 10.48
C VAL A 65 -5.30 -8.71 9.01
N ARG A 66 -6.59 -8.68 8.64
CA ARG A 66 -7.03 -8.70 7.23
C ARG A 66 -7.02 -7.29 6.63
N ALA A 67 -5.82 -6.75 6.43
CA ALA A 67 -5.61 -5.52 5.68
C ALA A 67 -4.99 -5.84 4.32
N VAL A 68 -5.40 -5.09 3.30
CA VAL A 68 -4.95 -5.24 1.92
C VAL A 68 -4.12 -4.02 1.54
N VAL A 69 -2.90 -4.25 1.10
CA VAL A 69 -2.03 -3.21 0.54
C VAL A 69 -2.65 -2.70 -0.77
N ILE A 70 -2.79 -1.38 -0.88
CA ILE A 70 -3.27 -0.67 -2.07
C ILE A 70 -2.17 0.30 -2.56
N GLY A 71 -2.54 1.30 -3.37
CA GLY A 71 -1.62 2.36 -3.77
C GLY A 71 -0.44 1.88 -4.62
N GLN A 72 0.69 2.58 -4.54
CA GLN A 72 1.85 2.27 -5.38
C GLN A 72 2.65 1.06 -4.86
N VAL A 73 2.59 0.73 -3.56
CA VAL A 73 3.18 -0.51 -3.03
C VAL A 73 2.54 -1.74 -3.70
N ALA A 74 1.22 -1.78 -3.84
CA ALA A 74 0.54 -2.84 -4.60
C ALA A 74 0.96 -2.83 -6.09
N GLY A 75 1.16 -1.64 -6.67
CA GLY A 75 1.70 -1.50 -8.03
C GLY A 75 3.08 -2.15 -8.20
N ILE A 76 4.00 -1.91 -7.27
CA ILE A 76 5.33 -2.53 -7.24
C ILE A 76 5.23 -4.06 -7.12
N MET A 77 4.35 -4.55 -6.25
CA MET A 77 4.10 -6.00 -6.11
C MET A 77 3.63 -6.63 -7.42
N HIS A 78 2.86 -5.88 -8.23
CA HIS A 78 2.44 -6.26 -9.60
C HIS A 78 3.51 -6.05 -10.69
N GLY A 79 4.66 -5.47 -10.36
CA GLY A 79 5.78 -5.26 -11.29
C GLY A 79 5.98 -3.83 -11.79
N SER A 80 5.25 -2.85 -11.25
CA SER A 80 5.49 -1.44 -11.58
C SER A 80 6.91 -1.02 -11.18
N THR A 81 7.53 -0.22 -12.05
CA THR A 81 8.88 0.30 -11.82
C THR A 81 8.91 1.67 -11.13
N GLU A 82 7.73 2.30 -10.98
CA GLU A 82 7.59 3.56 -10.27
C GLU A 82 7.72 3.36 -8.76
N LEU A 83 8.61 4.12 -8.13
CA LEU A 83 8.87 4.05 -6.69
C LEU A 83 7.90 4.94 -5.91
N THR A 84 7.79 4.66 -4.61
CA THR A 84 6.93 5.37 -3.67
C THR A 84 7.62 5.46 -2.32
N GLY A 85 7.20 6.44 -1.51
CA GLY A 85 7.66 6.64 -0.13
C GLY A 85 6.62 6.30 0.94
N ASP A 86 5.41 5.94 0.54
CA ASP A 86 4.26 5.70 1.43
C ASP A 86 3.71 4.27 1.33
N LEU A 87 2.93 3.87 2.32
CA LEU A 87 2.19 2.62 2.37
C LEU A 87 0.71 2.90 2.61
N ASP A 88 -0.12 2.52 1.64
CA ASP A 88 -1.56 2.63 1.75
C ASP A 88 -2.21 1.27 2.02
N LEU A 89 -3.19 1.26 2.93
CA LEU A 89 -3.88 0.06 3.38
C LEU A 89 -5.40 0.23 3.26
N LEU A 90 -6.09 -0.84 2.88
CA LEU A 90 -7.55 -0.97 2.95
C LEU A 90 -7.91 -2.12 3.90
N TRP A 91 -8.79 -1.89 4.86
CA TRP A 91 -9.33 -2.93 5.74
C TRP A 91 -10.87 -2.83 5.81
N ASP A 92 -11.56 -3.86 6.28
CA ASP A 92 -13.02 -3.97 6.12
C ASP A 92 -13.89 -2.96 6.90
N GLY A 93 -13.30 -2.23 7.85
CA GLY A 93 -14.00 -1.29 8.74
C GLY A 93 -14.90 -1.95 9.77
N THR A 94 -14.77 -3.27 9.98
CA THR A 94 -15.62 -4.04 10.89
C THR A 94 -15.15 -3.85 12.33
N PRO A 95 -16.00 -3.39 13.26
CA PRO A 95 -15.59 -3.13 14.65
C PRO A 95 -14.93 -4.30 15.37
N ALA A 96 -15.33 -5.54 15.04
CA ALA A 96 -14.76 -6.74 15.64
C ALA A 96 -13.28 -6.99 15.22
N HIS A 97 -12.81 -6.44 14.11
CA HIS A 97 -11.44 -6.61 13.62
C HIS A 97 -10.50 -5.46 14.00
N ALA A 98 -11.06 -4.31 14.40
CA ALA A 98 -10.31 -3.13 14.82
C ALA A 98 -9.30 -3.37 15.98
N PRO A 99 -9.56 -4.24 16.98
CA PRO A 99 -8.58 -4.49 18.04
C PRO A 99 -7.26 -5.06 17.53
N ALA A 100 -7.29 -5.98 16.55
CA ALA A 100 -6.10 -6.59 15.98
C ALA A 100 -5.28 -5.56 15.17
N LEU A 101 -5.96 -4.69 14.41
CA LEU A 101 -5.33 -3.59 13.67
C LEU A 101 -4.65 -2.61 14.63
N ALA A 102 -5.33 -2.21 15.70
CA ALA A 102 -4.75 -1.32 16.71
C ALA A 102 -3.54 -1.95 17.42
N ALA A 103 -3.58 -3.26 17.71
CA ALA A 103 -2.46 -3.99 18.29
C ALA A 103 -1.24 -4.02 17.35
N ALA A 104 -1.44 -4.28 16.05
CA ALA A 104 -0.38 -4.25 15.05
C ALA A 104 0.31 -2.88 14.97
N PHE A 105 -0.48 -1.81 14.81
CA PHE A 105 0.04 -0.44 14.74
C PHE A 105 0.74 -0.02 16.04
N THR A 106 0.19 -0.40 17.19
CA THR A 106 0.83 -0.14 18.49
C THR A 106 2.18 -0.86 18.62
N SER A 107 2.29 -2.10 18.14
CA SER A 107 3.52 -2.90 18.26
C SER A 107 4.72 -2.32 17.53
N VAL A 108 4.47 -1.50 16.49
CA VAL A 108 5.51 -0.79 15.73
C VAL A 108 5.64 0.68 16.13
N ASN A 109 5.02 1.09 17.24
CA ASN A 109 4.99 2.49 17.71
C ASN A 109 4.40 3.46 16.67
N ALA A 110 3.38 3.02 15.92
CA ALA A 110 2.70 3.89 14.97
C ALA A 110 1.90 4.99 15.70
N GLN A 111 2.00 6.20 15.17
CA GLN A 111 1.19 7.35 15.54
C GLN A 111 0.10 7.53 14.50
N LEU A 112 -1.10 7.92 14.94
CA LEU A 112 -2.24 8.16 14.06
C LEU A 112 -2.59 9.65 14.02
N ALA A 113 -3.11 10.10 12.89
CA ALA A 113 -3.75 11.39 12.74
C ALA A 113 -5.07 11.24 11.96
N ASP A 114 -6.00 12.18 12.17
CA ASP A 114 -7.16 12.32 11.29
C ASP A 114 -6.76 13.00 9.97
N GLU A 115 -7.72 13.12 9.04
CA GLU A 115 -7.50 13.73 7.72
C GLU A 115 -7.06 15.20 7.76
N THR A 116 -7.13 15.86 8.91
CA THR A 116 -6.65 17.23 9.12
C THR A 116 -5.25 17.29 9.74
N GLY A 117 -4.60 16.14 9.94
CA GLY A 117 -3.31 16.02 10.61
C GLY A 117 -3.40 16.11 12.15
N LYS A 118 -4.60 16.08 12.73
CA LYS A 118 -4.76 16.15 14.18
C LYS A 118 -4.43 14.78 14.80
N PRO A 119 -3.56 14.72 15.84
CA PRO A 119 -3.21 13.47 16.49
C PRO A 119 -4.42 12.71 17.03
N LEU A 120 -4.44 11.41 16.78
CA LEU A 120 -5.40 10.44 17.30
C LEU A 120 -4.66 9.45 18.22
N ALA A 121 -5.37 8.93 19.22
CA ALA A 121 -4.86 7.79 19.97
C ALA A 121 -4.77 6.57 19.05
N THR A 122 -3.70 5.79 19.15
CA THR A 122 -3.57 4.48 18.49
C THR A 122 -4.48 3.47 19.20
N HIS A 123 -5.78 3.58 18.94
CA HIS A 123 -6.86 2.83 19.57
C HIS A 123 -7.82 2.31 18.50
N GLN A 124 -8.50 1.19 18.77
CA GLN A 124 -9.41 0.53 17.83
C GLN A 124 -10.47 1.48 17.23
N ASP A 125 -11.01 2.41 18.03
CA ASP A 125 -12.05 3.34 17.59
C ASP A 125 -11.52 4.36 16.57
N SER A 126 -10.22 4.68 16.60
CA SER A 126 -9.62 5.59 15.63
C SER A 126 -9.68 5.02 14.22
N PHE A 127 -9.50 3.71 14.06
CA PHE A 127 -9.53 3.06 12.75
C PHE A 127 -10.93 2.95 12.13
N LEU A 128 -12.00 3.11 12.91
CA LEU A 128 -13.38 3.07 12.41
C LEU A 128 -13.78 4.30 11.58
N ARG A 129 -12.86 5.26 11.44
CA ARG A 129 -13.00 6.39 10.54
C ARG A 129 -12.92 5.93 9.07
N PRO A 130 -13.48 6.71 8.13
CA PRO A 130 -13.29 6.46 6.70
C PRO A 130 -11.81 6.29 6.33
N LYS A 131 -10.94 7.11 6.91
CA LYS A 131 -9.49 7.10 6.75
C LYS A 131 -8.81 7.57 8.04
N VAL A 132 -7.63 7.01 8.32
CA VAL A 132 -6.65 7.55 9.26
C VAL A 132 -5.29 7.61 8.59
N GLN A 133 -4.57 8.69 8.86
CA GLN A 133 -3.16 8.79 8.51
C GLN A 133 -2.34 8.10 9.58
N PHE A 134 -1.23 7.50 9.19
CA PHE A 134 -0.30 6.91 10.13
C PHE A 134 1.15 7.23 9.81
N THR A 135 1.98 7.20 10.85
CA THR A 135 3.43 7.23 10.76
C THR A 135 4.01 6.22 11.75
N SER A 136 4.91 5.37 11.30
CA SER A 136 5.71 4.43 12.08
C SER A 136 7.16 4.47 11.61
N PRO A 137 8.12 3.90 12.36
CA PRO A 137 9.48 3.72 11.85
C PRO A 137 9.48 3.02 10.48
N GLY A 138 9.94 3.72 9.44
CA GLY A 138 10.04 3.21 8.08
C GLY A 138 8.77 3.21 7.25
N ALA A 139 7.62 3.65 7.76
CA ALA A 139 6.40 3.70 6.95
C ALA A 139 5.44 4.80 7.40
N SER A 140 4.83 5.46 6.44
CA SER A 140 3.71 6.39 6.63
C SER A 140 2.75 6.28 5.46
N GLY A 141 1.51 6.70 5.64
CA GLY A 141 0.49 6.67 4.60
C GLY A 141 -0.91 6.61 5.18
N ASP A 142 -1.85 6.12 4.37
CA ASP A 142 -3.26 6.04 4.74
C ASP A 142 -3.72 4.62 5.09
N CYS A 143 -4.53 4.49 6.14
CA CYS A 143 -5.30 3.29 6.43
C CYS A 143 -6.79 3.60 6.27
N CYS A 144 -7.38 3.05 5.20
CA CYS A 144 -8.72 3.38 4.75
C CYS A 144 -9.71 2.24 5.00
N THR A 145 -11.00 2.60 5.06
CA THR A 145 -12.12 1.67 5.10
C THR A 145 -13.00 1.83 3.86
N PRO A 146 -13.91 0.87 3.58
CA PRO A 146 -14.96 1.05 2.57
C PRO A 146 -15.91 2.23 2.83
N ALA A 147 -15.87 2.87 4.00
CA ALA A 147 -16.70 4.05 4.30
C ALA A 147 -16.14 5.35 3.69
N LEU A 148 -14.88 5.36 3.22
CA LEU A 148 -14.33 6.47 2.43
C LEU A 148 -15.07 6.58 1.08
N PRO A 149 -15.28 7.79 0.52
CA PRO A 149 -15.96 7.96 -0.76
C PRO A 149 -15.09 7.51 -1.94
N TRP A 150 -15.13 6.22 -2.27
CA TRP A 150 -14.39 5.59 -3.39
C TRP A 150 -15.04 5.79 -4.76
N GLY A 151 -15.78 6.88 -4.97
CA GLY A 151 -16.58 7.08 -6.18
C GLY A 151 -17.66 6.00 -6.33
N ASN A 152 -17.70 5.34 -7.48
CA ASN A 152 -18.64 4.23 -7.77
C ASN A 152 -18.05 2.84 -7.48
N LEU A 153 -16.85 2.76 -6.87
CA LEU A 153 -16.18 1.50 -6.63
C LEU A 153 -16.71 0.80 -5.38
N GLN A 154 -17.04 -0.48 -5.53
CA GLN A 154 -17.47 -1.35 -4.44
C GLN A 154 -16.24 -1.97 -3.74
N VAL A 155 -15.39 -1.14 -3.14
CA VAL A 155 -14.06 -1.57 -2.64
C VAL A 155 -14.10 -2.64 -1.55
N ARG A 156 -15.25 -2.82 -0.87
CA ARG A 156 -15.43 -3.93 0.07
C ARG A 156 -15.22 -5.29 -0.62
N GLU A 157 -15.64 -5.43 -1.87
CA GLU A 157 -15.44 -6.65 -2.65
C GLU A 157 -13.95 -6.89 -3.00
N PHE A 158 -13.13 -5.83 -3.00
CA PHE A 158 -11.70 -5.96 -3.33
C PHE A 158 -10.94 -6.72 -2.23
N LEU A 159 -11.45 -6.66 -1.00
CA LEU A 159 -10.90 -7.41 0.15
C LEU A 159 -11.06 -8.93 -0.05
N ASP A 160 -12.13 -9.37 -0.70
CA ASP A 160 -12.40 -10.78 -0.99
C ASP A 160 -11.63 -11.26 -2.24
N ARG A 161 -11.25 -10.34 -3.13
CA ARG A 161 -10.45 -10.60 -4.34
C ARG A 161 -8.95 -10.35 -4.15
N ALA A 162 -8.53 -10.01 -2.94
CA ALA A 162 -7.13 -9.72 -2.65
C ALA A 162 -6.23 -10.92 -2.94
N ILE A 163 -5.02 -10.64 -3.37
CA ILE A 163 -3.99 -11.64 -3.65
C ILE A 163 -3.09 -11.73 -2.42
N THR A 164 -2.68 -12.94 -2.05
CA THR A 164 -1.71 -13.18 -0.98
C THR A 164 -0.35 -13.49 -1.58
N ALA A 165 0.67 -12.73 -1.19
CA ALA A 165 2.08 -13.09 -1.38
C ALA A 165 2.61 -13.67 -0.07
N VAL A 166 3.47 -14.70 -0.16
CA VAL A 166 4.03 -15.39 0.99
C VAL A 166 5.52 -15.56 0.76
N ASP A 167 6.38 -15.06 1.64
CA ASP A 167 7.83 -15.25 1.51
C ASP A 167 8.31 -16.58 2.15
N PRO A 168 9.58 -16.99 1.97
CA PRO A 168 10.11 -18.22 2.56
C PRO A 168 10.10 -18.24 4.09
N GLY A 169 10.03 -17.06 4.72
CA GLY A 169 9.91 -16.90 6.17
C GLY A 169 8.48 -17.07 6.68
N GLY A 170 7.50 -17.18 5.78
CA GLY A 170 6.08 -17.33 6.11
C GLY A 170 5.34 -16.00 6.27
N LEU A 171 5.98 -14.86 5.97
CA LEU A 171 5.29 -13.56 6.00
C LEU A 171 4.22 -13.55 4.90
N GLU A 172 2.96 -13.45 5.30
CA GLU A 172 1.84 -13.26 4.38
C GLU A 172 1.46 -11.78 4.26
N VAL A 173 1.42 -11.27 3.02
CA VAL A 173 0.94 -9.92 2.71
C VAL A 173 -0.20 -10.02 1.71
N HIS A 174 -1.34 -9.45 2.07
CA HIS A 174 -2.46 -9.29 1.14
C HIS A 174 -2.35 -7.97 0.40
N TYR A 175 -2.57 -7.98 -0.91
CA TYR A 175 -2.54 -6.79 -1.74
C TYR A 175 -3.63 -6.85 -2.81
N VAL A 176 -4.13 -5.69 -3.20
CA VAL A 176 -5.28 -5.59 -4.10
C VAL A 176 -4.96 -6.23 -5.46
N SER A 177 -5.97 -6.85 -6.08
CA SER A 177 -5.81 -7.43 -7.40
C SER A 177 -5.38 -6.36 -8.41
N ARG A 178 -4.67 -6.77 -9.47
CA ARG A 178 -4.20 -5.80 -10.48
C ARG A 178 -5.37 -5.06 -11.14
N GLU A 179 -6.44 -5.78 -11.43
CA GLU A 179 -7.64 -5.22 -12.06
C GLU A 179 -8.33 -4.20 -11.16
N ASP A 180 -8.50 -4.54 -9.87
CA ASP A 180 -9.09 -3.63 -8.89
C ASP A 180 -8.18 -2.40 -8.67
N LEU A 181 -6.86 -2.56 -8.66
CA LEU A 181 -5.91 -1.44 -8.56
C LEU A 181 -6.02 -0.48 -9.76
N ILE A 182 -6.18 -1.01 -10.98
CA ILE A 182 -6.41 -0.20 -12.18
C ILE A 182 -7.73 0.57 -12.04
N GLN A 183 -8.80 -0.07 -11.56
CA GLN A 183 -10.09 0.59 -11.34
C GLN A 183 -9.96 1.74 -10.30
N MET A 184 -9.27 1.50 -9.18
CA MET A 184 -8.99 2.54 -8.16
C MET A 184 -8.27 3.74 -8.76
N ARG A 185 -7.20 3.51 -9.53
CA ARG A 185 -6.40 4.57 -10.16
C ARG A 185 -7.21 5.39 -11.17
N ARG A 186 -8.03 4.73 -12.00
CA ARG A 186 -8.90 5.41 -12.97
C ARG A 186 -10.00 6.23 -12.30
N ALA A 187 -10.52 5.76 -11.16
CA ALA A 187 -11.52 6.50 -10.39
C ALA A 187 -10.95 7.76 -9.74
N ILE A 188 -9.70 7.71 -9.25
CA ILE A 188 -9.01 8.87 -8.67
C ILE A 188 -8.61 9.89 -9.77
N GLY A 189 -8.04 9.41 -10.87
CA GLY A 189 -7.86 10.22 -12.09
C GLY A 189 -6.74 11.27 -12.07
N ARG A 190 -5.86 11.29 -11.06
CA ARG A 190 -4.65 12.14 -11.08
C ARG A 190 -3.70 11.72 -12.22
N PRO A 191 -2.90 12.61 -12.79
CA PRO A 191 -1.94 12.28 -13.85
C PRO A 191 -1.07 11.05 -13.57
N LYS A 192 -0.45 10.97 -12.37
CA LYS A 192 0.31 9.78 -11.94
C LYS A 192 -0.54 8.51 -11.89
N ASP A 193 -1.77 8.60 -11.40
CA ASP A 193 -2.64 7.42 -11.25
C ASP A 193 -3.04 6.86 -12.62
N LEU A 194 -3.39 7.74 -13.57
CA LEU A 194 -3.70 7.33 -14.94
C LEU A 194 -2.49 6.67 -15.62
N ARG A 195 -1.31 7.30 -15.57
CA ARG A 195 -0.05 6.74 -16.12
C ARG A 195 0.27 5.37 -15.52
N ARG A 196 0.17 5.25 -14.20
CA ARG A 196 0.41 4.00 -13.47
C ARG A 196 -0.64 2.93 -13.78
N ALA A 197 -1.88 3.31 -14.10
CA ALA A 197 -2.90 2.38 -14.59
C ALA A 197 -2.55 1.87 -16.00
N ASP A 198 -2.11 2.75 -16.89
CA ASP A 198 -1.65 2.39 -18.24
C ASP A 198 -0.45 1.41 -18.22
N GLU A 199 0.54 1.65 -17.33
CA GLU A 199 1.68 0.75 -17.14
C GLU A 199 1.20 -0.67 -16.75
N LEU A 200 0.33 -0.78 -15.76
CA LEU A 200 -0.16 -2.09 -15.29
C LEU A 200 -1.00 -2.84 -16.33
N ASP A 201 -1.78 -2.13 -17.14
CA ASP A 201 -2.59 -2.72 -18.20
C ASP A 201 -1.71 -3.28 -19.34
N SER A 202 -0.58 -2.61 -19.63
CA SER A 202 0.40 -3.07 -20.63
C SER A 202 1.02 -4.44 -20.27
N PHE A 203 1.20 -4.74 -18.98
CA PHE A 203 1.70 -6.03 -18.51
C PHE A 203 0.74 -7.20 -18.79
N ALA A 204 -0.57 -6.93 -18.89
CA ALA A 204 -1.57 -7.94 -19.24
C ALA A 204 -1.53 -8.28 -20.74
N SER A 205 -1.19 -7.30 -21.58
CA SER A 205 -1.07 -7.46 -23.02
C SER A 205 0.16 -8.31 -23.40
N ASN A 206 1.30 -8.11 -22.71
CA ASN A 206 2.51 -8.89 -22.96
C ASN A 206 2.39 -10.36 -22.55
N ARG A 207 1.58 -10.71 -21.55
CA ARG A 207 1.35 -12.12 -21.16
C ARG A 207 0.40 -12.87 -22.09
N ARG A 208 -0.46 -12.17 -22.84
CA ARG A 208 -1.36 -12.79 -23.84
C ARG A 208 -0.68 -13.06 -25.19
N GLY A 209 0.48 -12.45 -25.44
CA GLY A 209 1.27 -12.64 -26.66
C GLY A 209 2.19 -13.88 -26.66
N ASP A 210 2.37 -14.55 -25.52
CA ASP A 210 3.36 -15.63 -25.34
C ASP A 210 2.72 -17.03 -25.30
N SER A 211 1.68 -17.26 -26.12
CA SER A 211 1.16 -18.61 -26.35
C SER A 211 2.03 -19.31 -27.40
N PRO A 212 2.62 -20.49 -27.11
CA PRO A 212 3.38 -21.23 -28.11
C PRO A 212 2.41 -21.71 -29.20
N GLN A 213 2.60 -21.21 -30.42
CA GLN A 213 1.99 -21.83 -31.60
C GLN A 213 2.51 -23.27 -31.67
N ARG A 214 1.56 -24.21 -31.67
CA ARG A 214 1.78 -25.64 -31.89
C ARG A 214 2.37 -25.91 -33.28
#